data_AF-A0A962VVY8-F1
#
_entry.id   AF-A0A962VVY8-F1
#
_cell.length_a   1.000
_cell.length_b   1.000
_cell.length_c   1.000
_cell.angle_alpha   90.00
_cell.angle_beta   90.00
_cell.angle_gamma   90.00
#
_symmetry.space_group_name_H-M   'P 1'
#
loop_
_entity.id
_entity.type
_entity.pdbx_description
1 polymer ?
#
loop_
_entity_poly.entity_id
_entity_poly.type
_entity_poly.pdbx_seq_one_letter_code
_entity_poly.pdbx_strand_id
1 'polypeptide(L)'
;MKTPTTLICPACGSRDTTSHGCYETVHNGSRNLHACTSCGAVFSETTGTPMQDIKTPISKVAAALRLRGEGMGLRATARILGTHKKTIAEWEGRFAGMKPTLMLYGLCHTFIPLTFEGDELYTVVGQRV
;
A
#
# COMPACT_ATOMS: atom_id res chain seq x y z
N MET A 1 1.05 22.66 -7.43
CA MET A 1 -0.28 22.80 -6.79
C MET A 1 -0.60 21.48 -6.11
N LYS A 2 -0.81 21.46 -4.78
CA LYS A 2 -1.35 20.26 -4.10
C LYS A 2 -2.87 20.31 -4.31
N THR A 3 -3.39 19.45 -5.18
CA THR A 3 -4.85 19.28 -5.31
C THR A 3 -5.39 18.85 -3.95
N PRO A 4 -6.36 19.54 -3.33
CA PRO A 4 -6.93 19.09 -2.08
C PRO A 4 -7.65 17.77 -2.36
N THR A 5 -7.05 16.66 -1.91
CA THR A 5 -7.69 15.35 -1.96
C THR A 5 -8.92 15.41 -1.06
N THR A 6 -10.11 15.37 -1.65
CA THR A 6 -11.36 15.29 -0.90
C THR A 6 -11.37 13.95 -0.15
N LEU A 7 -11.31 14.02 1.18
CA LEU A 7 -11.38 12.85 2.04
C LEU A 7 -12.81 12.35 2.08
N ILE A 8 -12.98 11.04 1.89
CA ILE A 8 -14.28 10.37 1.94
C ILE A 8 -14.27 9.47 3.17
N CYS A 9 -15.34 9.52 3.96
CA CYS A 9 -15.46 8.66 5.12
C CYS A 9 -15.49 7.17 4.70
N PRO A 10 -14.58 6.33 5.21
CA PRO A 10 -14.53 4.91 4.86
C PRO A 10 -15.72 4.10 5.39
N ALA A 11 -16.44 4.61 6.40
CA ALA A 11 -17.58 3.93 7.01
C ALA A 11 -18.92 4.18 6.27
N CYS A 12 -19.17 5.41 5.83
CA CYS A 12 -20.47 5.80 5.25
C CYS A 12 -20.39 6.46 3.87
N GLY A 13 -19.20 6.73 3.33
CA GLY A 13 -19.02 7.37 2.02
C GLY A 13 -19.32 8.88 2.00
N SER A 14 -19.61 9.51 3.14
CA SER A 14 -19.83 10.96 3.21
C SER A 14 -18.55 11.75 2.93
N ARG A 15 -18.73 12.94 2.32
CA ARG A 15 -17.67 13.94 2.08
C ARG A 15 -17.60 14.99 3.20
N ASP A 16 -18.55 14.95 4.14
CA ASP A 16 -18.62 15.91 5.23
C ASP A 16 -17.70 15.45 6.37
N THR A 17 -16.46 15.92 6.31
CA THR A 17 -15.38 15.54 7.24
C THR A 17 -14.72 16.77 7.84
N THR A 18 -14.50 16.76 9.14
CA THR A 18 -13.82 17.83 9.88
C THR A 18 -12.50 17.32 10.46
N SER A 19 -11.53 18.23 10.67
CA SER A 19 -10.32 17.89 11.42
C SER A 19 -10.69 17.54 12.88
N HIS A 20 -10.22 16.39 13.38
CA HIS A 20 -10.48 15.93 14.74
C HIS A 20 -9.24 16.07 15.63
N GLY A 21 -8.05 15.81 15.10
CA GLY A 21 -6.81 15.92 15.87
C GLY A 21 -5.58 15.56 15.07
N CYS A 22 -4.41 15.71 15.69
CA CYS A 22 -3.13 15.37 15.08
C CYS A 22 -2.24 14.66 16.10
N TYR A 23 -1.46 13.69 15.65
CA TYR A 23 -0.48 12.99 16.49
C TYR A 23 0.85 12.84 15.77
N GLU A 24 1.95 12.89 16.53
CA GLU A 24 3.30 12.69 16.00
C GLU A 24 3.66 11.22 15.96
N THR A 25 4.20 10.78 14.83
CA THR A 25 4.79 9.45 14.70
C THR A 25 6.30 9.52 14.89
N VAL A 26 6.87 8.49 15.52
CA VAL A 26 8.30 8.41 15.83
C VAL A 26 9.20 8.53 14.58
N HIS A 27 8.71 8.10 13.42
CA HIS A 27 9.54 7.96 12.21
C HIS A 27 8.97 8.64 10.95
N ASN A 28 7.78 9.24 11.02
CA ASN A 28 7.07 9.69 9.82
C ASN A 28 6.25 10.97 10.05
N GLY A 29 6.63 11.75 11.07
CA GLY A 29 6.05 13.06 11.40
C GLY A 29 4.58 13.01 11.81
N SER A 30 3.93 14.17 11.66
CA SER A 30 2.56 14.41 12.08
C SER A 30 1.53 13.70 11.21
N ARG A 31 0.48 13.19 11.83
CA ARG A 31 -0.65 12.51 11.19
C ARG A 31 -1.95 13.13 11.65
N ASN A 32 -2.78 13.53 10.68
CA ASN A 32 -4.10 14.08 10.94
C ASN A 32 -5.14 12.97 11.06
N LEU A 33 -6.06 13.17 12.01
CA LEU A 33 -7.28 12.41 12.18
C LEU A 33 -8.46 13.30 11.78
N HIS A 34 -9.41 12.70 11.09
CA HIS A 34 -10.62 13.33 10.59
C HIS A 34 -11.83 12.65 11.23
N ALA A 35 -12.86 13.43 11.55
CA ALA A 35 -14.14 12.92 11.99
C ALA A 35 -15.18 13.17 10.90
N CYS A 36 -15.99 12.15 10.60
CA CYS A 36 -17.15 12.32 9.74
C CYS A 36 -18.29 12.95 10.54
N THR A 37 -18.88 14.04 10.04
CA THR A 37 -20.02 14.68 10.70
C THR A 37 -21.31 13.90 10.51
N SER A 38 -21.42 13.08 9.46
CA SER A 38 -22.61 12.29 9.16
C SER A 38 -22.75 11.03 10.02
N CYS A 39 -21.64 10.34 10.34
CA CYS A 39 -21.67 9.08 11.09
C CYS A 39 -20.83 9.08 12.38
N GLY A 40 -20.08 10.14 12.66
CA GLY A 40 -19.22 10.25 13.85
C GLY A 40 -17.94 9.42 13.81
N ALA A 41 -17.69 8.66 12.73
CA ALA A 41 -16.48 7.84 12.64
C ALA A 41 -15.22 8.70 12.54
N VAL A 42 -14.19 8.34 13.32
CA VAL A 42 -12.86 8.96 13.28
C VAL A 42 -11.92 8.08 12.46
N PHE A 43 -11.22 8.66 11.49
CA PHE A 43 -10.32 7.95 10.59
C PHE A 43 -9.10 8.80 10.23
N SER A 44 -8.01 8.14 9.83
CA SER A 44 -6.80 8.79 9.32
C SER A 44 -6.81 8.88 7.79
N GLU A 45 -5.95 9.71 7.22
CA GLU A 45 -5.73 9.83 5.77
C GLU A 45 -5.41 8.48 5.08
N THR A 46 -4.83 7.53 5.81
CA THR A 46 -4.45 6.22 5.27
C THR A 46 -5.45 5.10 5.59
N THR A 47 -6.56 5.41 6.26
CA THR A 47 -7.57 4.40 6.62
C THR A 47 -8.16 3.76 5.36
N GLY A 48 -8.24 2.43 5.33
CA GLY A 48 -8.68 1.66 4.17
C GLY A 48 -7.63 1.51 3.06
N THR A 49 -6.42 2.06 3.24
CA THR A 49 -5.30 1.89 2.29
C THR A 49 -4.28 0.87 2.81
N PRO A 50 -3.43 0.28 1.95
CA PRO A 50 -2.32 -0.57 2.41
C PRO A 50 -1.36 0.12 3.39
N MET A 51 -1.34 1.46 3.40
CA MET A 51 -0.52 2.28 4.29
C MET A 51 -1.15 2.51 5.68
N GLN A 52 -2.36 1.99 5.94
CA GLN A 52 -2.99 2.05 7.25
C GLN A 52 -2.08 1.43 8.32
N ASP A 53 -1.89 2.10 9.45
CA ASP A 53 -1.06 1.66 10.57
C ASP A 53 0.44 1.43 10.26
N ILE A 54 0.91 1.77 9.06
CA ILE A 54 2.33 1.75 8.74
C ILE A 54 2.98 3.04 9.23
N LYS A 55 3.81 2.90 10.27
CA LYS A 55 4.59 4.01 10.87
C LYS A 55 5.82 4.38 10.05
N THR A 56 6.24 3.53 9.13
CA THR A 56 7.38 3.77 8.25
C THR A 56 7.00 4.74 7.13
N PRO A 57 7.88 5.70 6.78
CA PRO A 57 7.62 6.60 5.66
C PRO A 57 7.38 5.86 4.35
N ILE A 58 6.44 6.38 3.55
CA ILE A 58 6.02 5.77 2.29
C ILE A 58 7.18 5.58 1.32
N SER A 59 8.17 6.47 1.34
CA SER A 59 9.38 6.38 0.53
C SER A 59 10.18 5.10 0.81
N LYS A 60 10.29 4.70 2.07
CA LYS A 60 11.01 3.48 2.47
C LYS A 60 10.22 2.22 2.15
N VAL A 61 8.90 2.25 2.29
CA VAL A 61 8.02 1.15 1.85
C VAL A 61 8.10 0.97 0.33
N ALA A 62 8.00 2.06 -0.43
CA ALA A 62 8.15 2.06 -1.88
C ALA A 62 9.52 1.54 -2.33
N ALA A 63 10.60 1.93 -1.66
CA ALA A 63 11.93 1.40 -1.94
C ALA A 63 12.02 -0.12 -1.69
N ALA A 64 11.36 -0.62 -0.63
CA ALA A 64 11.30 -2.06 -0.36
C ALA A 64 10.57 -2.82 -1.47
N LEU A 65 9.39 -2.34 -1.87
CA LEU A 65 8.59 -2.94 -2.93
C LEU A 65 9.32 -2.90 -4.28
N ARG A 66 10.01 -1.79 -4.59
CA ARG A 66 10.83 -1.68 -5.79
C ARG A 66 11.96 -2.71 -5.80
N LEU A 67 12.78 -2.77 -4.74
CA LEU A 67 13.87 -3.76 -4.67
C LEU A 67 13.36 -5.18 -4.83
N ARG A 68 12.20 -5.49 -4.23
CA ARG A 68 11.57 -6.81 -4.36
C ARG A 68 11.05 -7.07 -5.77
N GLY A 69 10.48 -6.06 -6.44
CA GLY A 69 10.06 -6.13 -7.84
C GLY A 69 11.22 -6.36 -8.81
N GLU A 70 12.40 -5.82 -8.51
CA GLU A 70 13.65 -6.04 -9.27
C GLU A 70 14.30 -7.41 -8.97
N GLY A 71 13.65 -8.29 -8.20
CA GLY A 71 14.11 -9.65 -7.92
C GLY A 71 15.02 -9.81 -6.69
N MET A 72 15.32 -8.73 -5.95
CA MET A 72 16.17 -8.81 -4.76
C MET A 72 15.53 -9.66 -3.66
N GLY A 73 16.19 -10.70 -3.15
CA GLY A 73 15.63 -11.55 -2.09
C GLY A 73 15.31 -10.81 -0.78
N LEU A 74 14.28 -11.26 -0.04
CA LEU A 74 13.79 -10.65 1.21
C LEU A 74 14.89 -10.28 2.22
N ARG A 75 15.85 -11.19 2.45
CA ARG A 75 16.95 -10.96 3.40
C ARG A 75 17.95 -9.92 2.88
N ALA A 76 18.16 -9.84 1.57
CA ALA A 76 19.05 -8.85 0.98
C ALA A 76 18.41 -7.45 1.05
N THR A 77 17.13 -7.32 0.71
CA THR A 77 16.36 -6.08 0.87
C THR A 77 16.34 -5.60 2.33
N ALA A 78 16.16 -6.53 3.27
CA ALA A 78 16.21 -6.26 4.71
C ALA A 78 17.53 -5.62 5.16
N ARG A 79 18.66 -6.11 4.65
CA ARG A 79 19.98 -5.54 4.94
C ARG A 79 20.14 -4.15 4.35
N ILE A 80 19.74 -3.95 3.09
CA ILE A 80 19.85 -2.67 2.38
C ILE A 80 19.05 -1.58 3.12
N LEU A 81 17.83 -1.90 3.55
CA LEU A 81 16.92 -0.91 4.15
C LEU A 81 17.00 -0.86 5.69
N GLY A 82 17.88 -1.65 6.31
CA GLY A 82 17.97 -1.75 7.77
C GLY A 82 16.60 -2.06 8.40
N THR A 83 15.88 -3.03 7.84
CA THR A 83 14.51 -3.38 8.25
C THR A 83 14.39 -4.89 8.41
N HIS A 84 13.55 -5.36 9.33
CA HIS A 84 13.39 -6.80 9.53
C HIS A 84 12.66 -7.45 8.32
N LYS A 85 13.12 -8.64 7.91
CA LYS A 85 12.57 -9.36 6.74
C LYS A 85 11.05 -9.59 6.81
N LYS A 86 10.51 -9.82 8.01
CA LYS A 86 9.07 -10.04 8.21
C LYS A 86 8.27 -8.76 7.94
N THR A 87 8.82 -7.60 8.28
CA THR A 87 8.18 -6.30 8.02
C THR A 87 8.08 -6.03 6.52
N ILE A 88 9.12 -6.39 5.75
CA ILE A 88 9.09 -6.28 4.29
C ILE A 88 8.04 -7.24 3.70
N ALA A 89 8.01 -8.49 4.16
CA ALA A 89 7.02 -9.47 3.71
C ALA A 89 5.58 -9.03 4.05
N GLU A 90 5.37 -8.40 5.22
CA GLU A 90 4.08 -7.81 5.59
C GLU A 90 3.67 -6.69 4.63
N TRP A 91 4.60 -5.78 4.29
CA TRP A 91 4.34 -4.73 3.30
C TRP A 91 4.00 -5.31 1.93
N GLU A 92 4.75 -6.31 1.45
CA GLU A 92 4.44 -7.01 0.20
C GLU A 92 3.03 -7.62 0.25
N GLY A 93 2.67 -8.30 1.33
CA GLY A 93 1.34 -8.91 1.49
C GLY A 93 0.21 -7.89 1.43
N ARG A 94 0.35 -6.76 2.13
CA ARG A 94 -0.66 -5.67 2.12
C ARG A 94 -0.85 -5.08 0.73
N PHE A 95 0.25 -4.83 0.00
CA PHE A 95 0.20 -4.25 -1.33
C PHE A 95 -0.21 -5.27 -2.41
N ALA A 96 0.10 -6.55 -2.23
CA ALA A 96 -0.34 -7.63 -3.12
C ALA A 96 -1.88 -7.72 -3.21
N GLY A 97 -2.60 -7.34 -2.14
CA GLY A 97 -4.06 -7.24 -2.15
C GLY A 97 -4.62 -6.27 -3.20
N MET A 98 -3.83 -5.30 -3.69
CA MET A 98 -4.24 -4.39 -4.76
C MET A 98 -4.11 -4.99 -6.16
N LYS A 99 -3.48 -6.16 -6.32
CA LYS A 99 -3.24 -6.78 -7.63
C LYS A 99 -4.50 -6.91 -8.48
N PRO A 100 -5.66 -7.40 -7.97
CA PRO A 100 -6.87 -7.52 -8.79
C PRO A 100 -7.36 -6.17 -9.33
N THR A 101 -7.36 -5.14 -8.48
CA THR A 101 -7.76 -3.78 -8.86
C THR A 101 -6.83 -3.18 -9.91
N LEU A 102 -5.51 -3.34 -9.74
CA LEU A 102 -4.52 -2.84 -10.70
C LEU A 102 -4.57 -3.60 -12.03
N MET A 103 -4.81 -4.91 -12.00
CA MET A 103 -5.01 -5.72 -13.21
C MET A 103 -6.25 -5.25 -13.97
N LEU A 104 -7.39 -5.09 -13.29
CA LEU A 104 -8.61 -4.58 -13.91
C LEU A 104 -8.40 -3.19 -14.50
N TYR A 105 -7.76 -2.29 -13.75
CA TYR A 105 -7.42 -0.95 -14.24
C TYR A 105 -6.56 -1.02 -15.51
N GLY A 106 -5.52 -1.86 -15.52
CA GLY A 106 -4.66 -2.05 -16.70
C GLY A 106 -5.41 -2.54 -17.93
N LEU A 107 -6.33 -3.51 -17.74
CA LEU A 107 -7.18 -4.06 -18.80
C LEU A 107 -8.20 -3.05 -19.33
N CYS A 108 -8.77 -2.20 -18.47
CA CYS A 108 -9.80 -1.24 -18.86
C CYS A 108 -9.23 0.06 -19.44
N HIS A 109 -8.06 0.52 -19.00
CA HIS A 109 -7.47 1.80 -19.41
C HIS A 109 -6.38 1.69 -20.48
N THR A 110 -5.90 0.49 -20.76
CA THR A 110 -4.95 0.24 -21.85
C THR A 110 -5.66 -0.66 -22.85
N PHE A 111 -5.75 -0.26 -24.12
CA PHE A 111 -6.21 -1.16 -25.18
C PHE A 111 -5.13 -2.24 -25.37
N ILE A 112 -5.23 -3.32 -24.62
CA ILE A 112 -4.32 -4.46 -24.71
C ILE A 112 -4.91 -5.37 -25.79
N PRO A 113 -4.34 -5.45 -27.00
CA PRO A 113 -4.68 -6.52 -27.92
C PRO A 113 -4.45 -7.84 -27.18
N LEU A 114 -5.51 -8.64 -27.06
CA LEU A 114 -5.50 -9.87 -26.28
C LEU A 114 -4.83 -10.99 -27.09
N THR A 115 -3.50 -10.93 -27.20
CA THR A 115 -2.67 -12.03 -27.69
C THR A 115 -2.23 -12.87 -26.51
N PHE A 116 -2.72 -14.10 -26.41
CA PHE A 116 -2.28 -15.07 -25.41
C PHE A 116 -1.04 -15.81 -25.92
N GLU A 117 0.12 -15.47 -25.36
CA GLU A 117 1.32 -16.28 -25.49
C GLU A 117 1.41 -17.20 -24.26
N GLY A 118 1.52 -18.50 -24.50
CA GLY A 118 1.77 -19.47 -23.44
C GLY A 118 3.26 -19.52 -23.14
N ASP A 119 3.66 -19.13 -21.93
CA ASP A 119 5.03 -19.26 -21.44
C ASP A 119 5.05 -20.20 -20.22
N GLU A 120 6.10 -21.01 -20.11
CA GLU A 120 6.27 -22.00 -19.04
C GLU A 120 7.30 -21.51 -18.02
N LEU A 121 6.83 -21.16 -16.82
CA LEU A 121 7.70 -20.83 -15.70
C LEU A 121 7.81 -22.02 -14.74
N TYR A 122 8.98 -22.65 -14.73
CA TYR A 122 9.33 -23.67 -13.75
C TYR A 122 9.91 -23.02 -12.49
N THR A 123 9.29 -23.29 -11.33
CA THR A 123 9.80 -22.86 -10.03
C THR A 123 9.63 -23.95 -8.98
N VAL A 124 10.47 -23.95 -7.95
CA VAL A 124 10.34 -24.88 -6.83
C VAL A 124 9.37 -24.29 -5.81
N VAL A 125 8.28 -24.99 -5.57
CA VAL A 125 7.31 -24.67 -4.51
C VAL A 125 7.51 -25.66 -3.36
N GLY A 126 7.85 -25.16 -2.17
CA GLY A 126 8.10 -25.99 -0.98
C GLY A 126 9.59 -26.21 -0.65
N GLN A 127 9.90 -27.30 0.04
CA GLN A 127 11.28 -27.64 0.41
C GLN A 127 12.02 -28.26 -0.77
N ARG A 128 13.24 -27.78 -1.03
CA ARG A 128 14.24 -28.52 -1.81
C ARG A 128 14.72 -29.68 -0.94
N VAL A 129 14.40 -30.91 -1.36
CA VAL A 129 15.11 -32.11 -0.91
C VAL A 129 16.47 -32.15 -1.60
#